data_AF-A0A0F9UI36-F1
#
_entry.id   AF-A0A0F9UI36-F1
#
_cell.length_a   1.000
_cell.length_b   1.000
_cell.length_c   1.000
_cell.angle_alpha   90.00
_cell.angle_beta   90.00
_cell.angle_gamma   90.00
#
_symmetry.space_group_name_H-M   'P 1'
#
loop_
_entity.id
_entity.type
_entity.pdbx_description
1 polymer ?
#
loop_
_entity_poly.entity_id
_entity_poly.type
_entity_poly.pdbx_seq_one_letter_code
_entity_poly.pdbx_strand_id
1 'polypeptide(L)'
;MTLIPTIVNGKRYRWKCQPMEFLCPHCHHQLGTRGSGLEMEVKVICSAVDYPHPPHCPECGLSLTSGVFEGWYVAVLPSDSIQGIPYTQLEEIEGEDYK
;
A
#
# COMPACT_ATOMS: atom_id res chain seq x y z
N MET A 1 7.36 12.74 -16.77
CA MET A 1 7.74 12.87 -15.35
C MET A 1 6.75 12.03 -14.57
N THR A 2 7.21 10.97 -13.89
CA THR A 2 6.34 10.12 -13.08
C THR A 2 6.13 10.79 -11.74
N LEU A 3 4.87 11.10 -11.38
CA LEU A 3 4.51 11.77 -10.11
C LEU A 3 4.66 10.85 -8.90
N ILE A 4 4.74 9.54 -9.14
CA ILE A 4 4.88 8.52 -8.11
C ILE A 4 6.38 8.29 -7.87
N PRO A 5 6.86 8.45 -6.63
CA PRO A 5 8.26 8.19 -6.31
C PRO A 5 8.58 6.71 -6.51
N THR A 6 9.78 6.44 -7.01
CA THR A 6 10.31 5.07 -7.13
C THR A 6 10.63 4.55 -5.74
N ILE A 7 9.81 3.64 -5.22
CA ILE A 7 10.04 2.95 -3.95
C ILE A 7 10.89 1.70 -4.20
N VAL A 8 11.85 1.44 -3.31
CA VAL A 8 12.79 0.33 -3.42
C VAL A 8 12.23 -0.91 -2.73
N ASN A 9 12.05 -1.99 -3.51
CA ASN A 9 11.63 -3.27 -2.97
C ASN A 9 12.66 -3.81 -1.96
N GLY A 10 12.17 -4.32 -0.84
CA GLY A 10 12.98 -4.84 0.27
C GLY A 10 13.43 -3.79 1.29
N LYS A 11 13.25 -2.49 1.01
CA LYS A 11 13.59 -1.40 1.96
C LYS A 11 12.43 -1.16 2.93
N ARG A 12 12.77 -0.67 4.12
CA ARG A 12 11.81 -0.26 5.16
C ARG A 12 11.36 1.18 4.94
N TYR A 13 10.08 1.41 5.16
CA TYR A 13 9.43 2.71 5.05
C TYR A 13 8.56 2.93 6.28
N ARG A 14 8.38 4.19 6.66
CA ARG A 14 7.41 4.55 7.69
C ARG A 14 6.05 4.71 7.03
N TRP A 15 5.12 3.85 7.40
CA TRP A 15 3.73 3.98 7.03
C TRP A 15 3.03 4.93 8.00
N LYS A 16 2.54 6.06 7.49
CA LYS A 16 1.65 6.97 8.21
C LYS A 16 0.22 6.75 7.73
N CYS A 17 -0.53 5.92 8.45
CA CYS A 17 -1.90 5.61 8.10
C CYS A 17 -2.77 6.86 8.25
N GLN A 18 -3.31 7.31 7.13
CA GLN A 18 -4.26 8.41 7.06
C GLN A 18 -5.59 7.88 6.52
N PRO A 19 -6.73 8.45 6.96
CA PRO A 19 -8.03 8.12 6.41
C PRO A 19 -8.00 8.32 4.90
N MET A 20 -8.52 7.34 4.18
CA MET A 20 -8.57 7.39 2.72
C MET A 20 -9.96 6.99 2.29
N GLU A 21 -10.54 7.80 1.41
CA GLU A 21 -11.70 7.40 0.64
C GLU A 21 -11.23 6.58 -0.55
N PHE A 22 -11.52 5.29 -0.50
CA PHE A 22 -11.25 4.38 -1.60
C PHE A 22 -12.47 3.50 -1.78
N LEU A 23 -13.08 3.58 -2.96
CA LEU A 23 -14.28 2.83 -3.31
C LEU A 23 -13.90 1.71 -4.28
N CYS A 24 -14.52 0.55 -4.13
CA CYS A 24 -14.44 -0.50 -5.12
C CYS A 24 -14.95 0.02 -6.47
N PRO A 25 -14.21 -0.11 -7.58
CA PRO A 25 -14.65 0.35 -8.89
C PRO A 25 -15.84 -0.44 -9.47
N HIS A 26 -16.12 -1.63 -8.90
CA HIS A 26 -17.21 -2.49 -9.37
C HIS A 26 -18.50 -2.32 -8.58
N CYS A 27 -18.42 -2.30 -7.24
CA CYS A 27 -19.59 -2.24 -6.36
C CYS A 27 -19.71 -0.94 -5.56
N HIS A 28 -18.74 -0.03 -5.67
CA HIS A 28 -18.65 1.22 -4.90
C HIS A 28 -18.64 1.07 -3.38
N HIS A 29 -18.38 -0.13 -2.86
CA HIS A 29 -18.18 -0.30 -1.42
C HIS A 29 -16.91 0.41 -0.94
N GLN A 30 -16.96 0.97 0.27
CA GLN A 30 -15.82 1.64 0.90
C GLN A 30 -14.75 0.62 1.33
N LEU A 31 -13.61 0.63 0.65
CA LEU A 31 -12.43 -0.19 0.93
C LEU A 31 -11.32 0.56 1.68
N GLY A 32 -11.36 1.89 1.66
CA GLY A 32 -10.34 2.72 2.29
C GLY A 32 -10.40 2.69 3.82
N THR A 33 -9.26 3.00 4.46
CA THR A 33 -9.17 3.06 5.93
C THR A 33 -9.91 4.29 6.48
N ARG A 34 -10.62 4.11 7.61
CA ARG A 34 -11.20 5.21 8.40
C ARG A 34 -10.33 5.59 9.59
N GLY A 35 -9.31 4.79 9.91
CA GLY A 35 -8.41 5.04 11.03
C GLY A 35 -7.35 6.08 10.65
N SER A 36 -7.07 7.00 11.57
CA SER A 36 -5.94 7.92 11.50
C SER A 36 -4.97 7.66 12.66
N GLY A 37 -3.70 8.03 12.48
CA GLY A 37 -2.73 8.11 13.58
C GLY A 37 -2.00 6.80 13.90
N LEU A 38 -2.20 5.74 13.12
CA LEU A 38 -1.31 4.58 13.15
C LEU A 38 -0.04 4.92 12.36
N GLU A 39 1.10 4.93 13.04
CA GLU A 39 2.41 5.02 12.41
C GLU A 39 3.21 3.76 12.72
N MET A 40 3.78 3.12 11.69
CA MET A 40 4.62 1.94 11.88
C MET A 40 5.64 1.78 10.75
N GLU A 41 6.71 1.05 11.04
CA GLU A 41 7.67 0.62 10.02
C GLU A 41 7.12 -0.59 9.26
N VAL A 42 7.19 -0.53 7.94
CA VAL A 42 6.77 -1.59 7.03
C VAL A 42 7.87 -1.87 6.03
N LYS A 43 7.97 -3.12 5.57
CA LYS A 43 8.91 -3.50 4.51
C LYS A 43 8.15 -3.60 3.19
N VAL A 44 8.47 -2.73 2.23
CA VAL A 44 7.85 -2.82 0.90
C VAL A 44 8.41 -4.02 0.16
N ILE A 45 7.56 -4.83 -0.47
CA ILE A 45 7.97 -6.03 -1.21
C ILE A 45 7.88 -5.85 -2.72
N CYS A 46 6.82 -5.20 -3.21
CA CYS A 46 6.63 -4.90 -4.63
C CYS A 46 5.56 -3.82 -4.81
N SER A 47 5.38 -3.35 -6.04
CA SER A 47 4.20 -2.57 -6.40
C SER A 47 2.94 -3.45 -6.31
N ALA A 48 1.79 -2.84 -6.04
CA ALA A 48 0.52 -3.57 -6.02
C ALA A 48 0.09 -4.07 -7.40
N VAL A 49 0.56 -3.43 -8.48
CA VAL A 49 0.29 -3.86 -9.86
C VAL A 49 1.11 -5.09 -10.27
N ASP A 50 2.27 -5.30 -9.65
CA ASP A 50 3.16 -6.44 -9.91
C ASP A 50 2.96 -7.60 -8.90
N TYR A 51 2.06 -7.43 -7.91
CA TYR A 51 1.84 -8.44 -6.89
C TYR A 51 1.08 -9.66 -7.48
N PRO A 52 1.62 -10.90 -7.36
CA PRO A 52 1.07 -12.08 -8.03
C PRO A 52 -0.33 -12.49 -7.54
N HIS A 53 -0.77 -11.97 -6.39
CA HIS A 53 -2.07 -12.26 -5.79
C HIS A 53 -2.86 -10.96 -5.61
N PRO A 54 -3.48 -10.42 -6.68
CA PRO A 54 -4.18 -9.15 -6.59
C PRO A 54 -5.27 -9.22 -5.50
N PRO A 55 -5.46 -8.15 -4.72
CA PRO A 55 -6.49 -8.12 -3.70
C PRO A 55 -7.88 -8.18 -4.36
N HIS A 56 -8.83 -8.78 -3.67
CA HIS A 56 -10.22 -8.88 -4.11
C HIS A 56 -11.08 -7.97 -3.23
N CYS A 57 -12.16 -7.43 -3.80
CA CYS A 57 -13.15 -6.75 -2.99
C CYS A 57 -13.86 -7.76 -2.08
N PRO A 58 -13.87 -7.58 -0.74
CA PRO A 58 -14.52 -8.53 0.16
C PRO A 58 -16.03 -8.63 -0.06
N GLU A 59 -16.66 -7.56 -0.57
CA GLU A 59 -18.11 -7.52 -0.77
C GLU A 59 -18.55 -8.15 -2.08
N CYS A 60 -17.92 -7.79 -3.21
CA CYS A 60 -18.32 -8.30 -4.52
C CYS A 60 -17.45 -9.45 -5.04
N GLY A 61 -16.35 -9.77 -4.36
CA GLY A 61 -15.44 -10.86 -4.72
C GLY A 61 -14.64 -10.62 -6.01
N LEU A 62 -14.86 -9.52 -6.71
CA LEU A 62 -14.14 -9.20 -7.94
C LEU A 62 -12.71 -8.74 -7.63
N SER A 63 -11.78 -9.19 -8.47
CA SER A 63 -10.38 -8.79 -8.39
C SER A 63 -10.25 -7.29 -8.64
N LEU A 64 -9.53 -6.63 -7.76
CA LEU A 64 -9.18 -5.22 -7.90
C LEU A 64 -7.90 -5.15 -8.76
N THR A 65 -8.03 -5.39 -10.08
CA THR A 65 -6.89 -5.47 -11.01
C THR A 65 -6.32 -4.10 -11.42
N SER A 66 -5.15 -4.17 -12.05
CA SER A 66 -4.21 -3.12 -12.44
C SER A 66 -4.85 -1.85 -13.05
N GLY A 67 -4.46 -0.70 -12.50
CA GLY A 67 -4.97 0.64 -12.83
C GLY A 67 -5.57 1.34 -11.61
N VAL A 68 -6.28 0.60 -10.76
CA VAL A 68 -6.88 1.12 -9.52
C VAL A 68 -5.82 1.35 -8.44
N PHE A 69 -4.79 0.52 -8.44
CA PHE A 69 -3.69 0.53 -7.48
C PHE A 69 -2.40 1.15 -8.05
N GLU A 70 -2.51 1.97 -9.09
CA GLU A 70 -1.35 2.75 -9.52
C GLU A 70 -0.88 3.64 -8.35
N GLY A 71 0.40 3.58 -8.03
CA GLY A 71 0.96 4.26 -6.86
C GLY A 71 0.72 3.54 -5.53
N TRP A 72 0.19 2.32 -5.51
CA TRP A 72 0.14 1.50 -4.31
C TRP A 72 1.27 0.49 -4.28
N TYR A 73 1.72 0.19 -3.08
CA TYR A 73 2.78 -0.75 -2.80
C TYR A 73 2.30 -1.79 -1.82
N VAL A 74 2.75 -3.01 -2.01
CA VAL A 74 2.50 -4.10 -1.06
C VAL A 74 3.64 -4.10 -0.06
N ALA A 75 3.29 -4.08 1.22
CA ALA A 75 4.25 -4.11 2.31
C ALA A 75 3.90 -5.18 3.34
N VAL A 76 4.95 -5.69 4.00
CA VAL A 76 4.85 -6.61 5.12
C VAL A 76 4.92 -5.79 6.42
N LEU A 77 3.92 -5.98 7.27
CA LEU A 77 3.85 -5.39 8.60
C LEU A 77 4.71 -6.17 9.59
N PRO A 78 5.04 -5.61 10.78
CA PRO A 78 5.76 -6.33 11.83
C PRO A 78 5.06 -7.60 12.34
N SER A 79 3.75 -7.74 12.09
CA SER A 79 2.95 -8.93 12.38
C SER A 79 2.99 -10.01 11.30
N ASP A 80 3.89 -9.89 10.32
CA ASP A 80 3.99 -10.74 9.13
C ASP A 80 2.74 -10.73 8.22
N SER A 81 1.80 -9.83 8.47
CA SER A 81 0.64 -9.61 7.59
C SER A 81 1.01 -8.71 6.42
N ILE A 82 0.37 -8.95 5.28
CA ILE A 82 0.58 -8.19 4.05
C ILE A 82 -0.52 -7.14 3.91
N GLN A 83 -0.14 -5.92 3.54
CA GLN A 83 -1.07 -4.83 3.29
C GLN A 83 -0.69 -4.01 2.06
N GLY A 84 -1.70 -3.55 1.32
CA GLY A 84 -1.53 -2.54 0.28
C GLY A 84 -1.55 -1.15 0.90
N ILE A 85 -0.53 -0.34 0.59
CA ILE A 85 -0.34 1.01 1.14
C ILE A 85 -0.10 1.98 -0.03
N PRO A 86 -0.80 3.11 -0.11
CA PRO A 86 -0.54 4.12 -1.14
C PRO A 86 0.79 4.83 -0.88
N TYR A 87 1.49 5.22 -1.96
CA TYR A 87 2.80 5.89 -1.87
C TYR A 87 2.75 7.18 -1.05
N THR A 88 1.61 7.86 -1.04
CA THR A 88 1.40 9.11 -0.28
C THR A 88 1.41 8.90 1.24
N GLN A 89 1.29 7.65 1.70
CA GLN A 89 1.36 7.27 3.11
C GLN A 89 2.68 6.59 3.47
N LEU A 90 3.61 6.45 2.53
CA LEU A 90 4.94 5.88 2.76
C LEU A 90 5.98 7.00 2.78
N GLU A 91 6.72 7.09 3.87
CA GLU A 91 7.87 7.98 3.99
C GLU A 91 9.16 7.17 4.08
N GLU A 92 10.21 7.66 3.43
CA GLU A 92 11.54 7.11 3.64
C GLU A 92 11.99 7.35 5.08
N ILE A 93 12.58 6.32 5.66
CA ILE A 93 13.25 6.43 6.96
C ILE A 93 14.70 6.80 6.66
N GLU A 94 15.08 8.05 6.96
CA GLU A 94 16.48 8.47 6.91
C GLU A 94 17.24 7.76 8.05
N GLY A 95 18.11 6.78 7.74
CA GLY A 95 18.93 6.17 8.79
C GLY A 95 19.52 4.78 8.56
N GLU A 96 19.15 4.01 7.53
CA GLU A 96 19.81 2.72 7.23
C GLU A 96 20.78 2.86 6.05
N ASP A 97 21.85 3.64 6.28
CA ASP A 97 23.13 3.43 5.60
C ASP A 97 23.70 2.14 6.20
N TYR A 98 23.63 1.03 5.45
CA TYR A 98 24.26 -0.22 5.86
C TYR A 98 25.78 0.03 5.92
N LYS A 99 26.32 0.07 7.14
CA LYS A 99 27.73 -0.23 7.41
C LYS A 99 28.03 -1.71 7.22
#